data_AF-A0A6J8ENI2-F1
#
_entry.id   AF-A0A6J8ENI2-F1
#
_cell.length_a   1.000
_cell.length_b   1.000
_cell.length_c   1.000
_cell.angle_alpha   90.00
_cell.angle_beta   90.00
_cell.angle_gamma   90.00
#
_symmetry.space_group_name_H-M   'P 1'
#
loop_
_entity.id
_entity.type
_entity.pdbx_description
1 polymer ?
#
loop_
_entity_poly.entity_id
_entity_poly.type
_entity_poly.pdbx_seq_one_letter_code
_entity_poly.pdbx_strand_id
1 'polypeptide(L)'
;MESPTSSEAPGTLLVLQLKSFVGFKSQDEYLFAMKEDLADWFTCLYKLEIGVENFFDVLDTGVRLCEHANKVRNFAQERRKLGLLEEMQSNFVRGIQIPEYEVQYRSEVRPQTFHARDNISNFIKWTKDAGIPEVLSFETDDLVLRKNEKNVVLCLLEIARIGAKLGMLAPTIVQMEEEIDAEIAGDPPPQIITCDVKSLDEMKVFDSR
;
A
#
# COMPACT_ATOMS: atom_id res chain seq x y z
N MET A 1 -27.45 52.00 28.64
CA MET A 1 -28.09 50.73 29.02
C MET A 1 -28.81 50.24 27.79
N GLU A 2 -28.47 49.01 27.40
CA GLU A 2 -29.11 48.13 26.42
C GLU A 2 -28.90 48.37 24.91
N SER A 3 -28.43 47.28 24.32
CA SER A 3 -27.97 47.00 22.97
C SER A 3 -29.14 46.62 22.04
N PRO A 4 -29.01 46.73 20.70
CA PRO A 4 -29.78 45.90 19.81
C PRO A 4 -29.07 44.55 19.63
N THR A 5 -29.79 43.49 19.99
CA THR A 5 -29.45 42.08 19.83
C THR A 5 -29.25 41.69 18.36
N SER A 6 -28.09 41.10 18.07
CA SER A 6 -27.84 40.27 16.89
C SER A 6 -28.63 38.96 17.01
N SER A 7 -29.57 38.71 16.08
CA SER A 7 -30.23 37.40 15.96
C SER A 7 -29.64 36.63 14.79
N GLU A 8 -29.27 35.39 15.10
CA GLU A 8 -28.47 34.43 14.37
C GLU A 8 -29.04 34.07 12.98
N ALA A 9 -28.14 33.95 12.01
CA ALA A 9 -28.41 33.25 10.76
C ALA A 9 -28.29 31.73 11.00
N PRO A 10 -29.15 30.92 10.36
CA PRO A 10 -29.29 29.51 10.69
C PRO A 10 -28.03 28.73 10.30
N GLY A 11 -27.52 27.99 11.28
CA GLY A 11 -26.43 27.05 11.09
C GLY A 11 -26.73 26.14 9.90
N THR A 12 -25.90 26.27 8.88
CA THR A 12 -25.80 25.26 7.83
C THR A 12 -25.22 24.03 8.51
N LEU A 13 -26.12 23.22 9.07
CA LEU A 13 -25.87 21.83 9.42
C LEU A 13 -25.47 21.18 8.11
N LEU A 14 -24.16 21.22 7.80
CA LEU A 14 -23.58 20.37 6.79
C LEU A 14 -23.92 18.97 7.26
N VAL A 15 -24.95 18.43 6.61
CA VAL A 15 -25.28 17.02 6.58
C VAL A 15 -24.04 16.35 5.99
N LEU A 16 -23.05 16.12 6.84
CA LEU A 16 -22.14 15.01 6.66
C LEU A 16 -23.05 13.80 6.75
N GLN A 17 -23.53 13.36 5.60
CA GLN A 17 -23.82 11.94 5.44
C GLN A 17 -22.49 11.27 5.76
N LEU A 18 -22.31 10.92 7.03
CA LEU A 18 -21.59 9.70 7.41
C LEU A 18 -22.12 8.67 6.43
N LYS A 19 -21.34 8.40 5.37
CA LYS A 19 -21.49 7.15 4.63
C LYS A 19 -21.42 6.13 5.75
N SER A 20 -22.58 5.59 6.10
CA SER A 20 -22.67 4.60 7.14
C SER A 20 -21.63 3.56 6.78
N PHE A 21 -20.71 3.29 7.71
CA PHE A 21 -19.94 2.06 7.69
C PHE A 21 -20.98 0.95 7.61
N VAL A 22 -21.32 0.53 6.40
CA VAL A 22 -21.88 -0.79 6.18
C VAL A 22 -20.71 -1.66 6.54
N GLY A 23 -20.62 -2.04 7.81
CA GLY A 23 -19.66 -3.02 8.26
C GLY A 23 -19.77 -4.19 7.31
N PHE A 24 -18.67 -4.55 6.66
CA PHE A 24 -18.69 -5.58 5.66
C PHE A 24 -19.24 -6.85 6.31
N LYS A 25 -20.12 -7.54 5.59
CA LYS A 25 -20.95 -8.60 6.14
C LYS A 25 -20.19 -9.92 6.26
N SER A 26 -19.03 -10.03 5.61
CA SER A 26 -18.18 -11.23 5.63
C SER A 26 -16.69 -10.90 5.47
N GLN A 27 -15.84 -11.82 5.92
CA GLN A 27 -14.39 -11.76 5.71
C GLN A 27 -14.01 -11.69 4.22
N ASP A 28 -14.83 -12.27 3.35
CA ASP A 28 -14.60 -12.29 1.90
C ASP A 28 -14.84 -10.91 1.26
N GLU A 29 -15.84 -10.16 1.75
CA GLU A 29 -16.08 -8.78 1.31
C GLU A 29 -14.91 -7.85 1.68
N TYR A 30 -14.34 -8.02 2.89
CA TYR A 30 -13.12 -7.29 3.29
C TYR A 30 -11.93 -7.65 2.38
N LEU A 31 -11.73 -8.94 2.12
CA LEU A 31 -10.63 -9.40 1.27
C LEU A 31 -10.77 -8.86 -0.16
N PHE A 32 -12.00 -8.83 -0.68
CA PHE A 32 -12.30 -8.26 -1.99
C PHE A 32 -11.93 -6.78 -2.05
N ALA A 33 -12.37 -5.98 -1.08
CA ALA A 33 -12.06 -4.54 -1.02
C ALA A 33 -10.55 -4.28 -0.90
N MET A 34 -9.84 -5.04 -0.06
CA MET A 34 -8.37 -4.93 0.04
C MET A 34 -7.67 -5.32 -1.27
N LYS A 35 -8.18 -6.34 -1.97
CA LYS A 35 -7.63 -6.80 -3.25
C LYS A 35 -7.87 -5.77 -4.36
N GLU A 36 -9.04 -5.16 -4.40
CA GLU A 36 -9.37 -4.07 -5.34
C GLU A 36 -8.47 -2.86 -5.13
N ASP A 37 -8.31 -2.38 -3.89
CA ASP A 37 -7.47 -1.23 -3.57
C ASP A 37 -5.98 -1.47 -3.90
N LEU A 38 -5.48 -2.70 -3.65
CA LEU A 38 -4.13 -3.08 -4.07
C LEU A 38 -4.00 -3.17 -5.60
N ALA A 39 -5.03 -3.63 -6.31
CA ALA A 39 -5.00 -3.68 -7.77
C ALA A 39 -4.90 -2.26 -8.36
N ASP A 40 -5.71 -1.33 -7.89
CA ASP A 40 -5.66 0.07 -8.32
C ASP A 40 -4.29 0.70 -8.03
N TRP A 41 -3.74 0.42 -6.85
CA TRP A 41 -2.39 0.86 -6.47
C TRP A 41 -1.30 0.32 -7.41
N PHE A 42 -1.32 -0.98 -7.74
CA PHE A 42 -0.39 -1.57 -8.70
C PHE A 42 -0.57 -0.99 -10.11
N THR A 43 -1.81 -0.74 -10.53
CA THR A 43 -2.12 -0.05 -11.80
C THR A 43 -1.47 1.32 -11.85
N CYS A 44 -1.59 2.13 -10.80
CA CYS A 44 -0.98 3.46 -10.73
C CYS A 44 0.56 3.42 -10.77
N LEU A 45 1.16 2.51 -10.00
CA LEU A 45 2.62 2.38 -9.85
C LEU A 45 3.34 1.80 -11.07
N TYR A 46 2.70 0.89 -11.80
CA TYR A 46 3.34 0.05 -12.83
C TYR A 46 2.66 0.10 -14.19
N LYS A 47 1.53 0.84 -14.32
CA LYS A 47 0.72 0.93 -15.54
C LYS A 47 0.29 -0.45 -16.05
N LEU A 48 -0.11 -1.32 -15.12
CA LEU A 48 -0.56 -2.68 -15.41
C LEU A 48 -2.06 -2.72 -15.67
N GLU A 49 -2.49 -3.66 -16.49
CA GLU A 49 -3.89 -4.06 -16.59
C GLU A 49 -4.20 -5.09 -15.50
N ILE A 50 -4.30 -4.61 -14.26
CA ILE A 50 -4.60 -5.42 -13.08
C ILE A 50 -5.88 -4.90 -12.41
N GLY A 51 -6.75 -5.83 -12.05
CA GLY A 51 -8.01 -5.60 -11.36
C GLY A 51 -8.27 -6.71 -10.36
N VAL A 52 -9.35 -6.57 -9.59
CA VAL A 52 -9.71 -7.51 -8.52
C VAL A 52 -9.83 -8.97 -9.02
N GLU A 53 -10.30 -9.20 -10.24
CA GLU A 53 -10.50 -10.55 -10.81
C GLU A 53 -9.19 -11.24 -11.23
N ASN A 54 -8.25 -10.51 -11.82
CA ASN A 54 -6.97 -11.08 -12.32
C ASN A 54 -5.79 -10.77 -11.38
N PHE A 55 -6.03 -10.15 -10.22
CA PHE A 55 -5.00 -9.65 -9.31
C PHE A 55 -3.91 -10.68 -9.04
N PHE A 56 -4.30 -11.88 -8.62
CA PHE A 56 -3.33 -12.91 -8.29
C PHE A 56 -2.70 -13.55 -9.52
N ASP A 57 -3.38 -13.57 -10.67
CA ASP A 57 -2.84 -14.13 -11.92
C ASP A 57 -1.70 -13.24 -12.46
N VAL A 58 -1.79 -11.94 -12.25
CA VAL A 58 -0.71 -11.00 -12.59
C VAL A 58 0.50 -11.18 -11.66
N LEU A 59 0.28 -11.60 -10.42
CA LEU A 59 1.33 -11.70 -9.39
C LEU A 59 1.98 -13.09 -9.28
N ASP A 60 1.34 -14.15 -9.77
CA ASP A 60 1.72 -15.55 -9.48
C ASP A 60 3.04 -16.04 -10.13
N THR A 61 3.65 -15.22 -10.98
CA THR A 61 5.01 -15.40 -11.49
C THR A 61 6.09 -14.88 -10.53
N GLY A 62 5.70 -14.08 -9.53
CA GLY A 62 6.58 -13.41 -8.58
C GLY A 62 7.35 -12.22 -9.16
N VAL A 63 7.24 -11.94 -10.46
CA VAL A 63 8.00 -10.87 -11.14
C VAL A 63 7.65 -9.50 -10.58
N ARG A 64 6.36 -9.16 -10.55
CA ARG A 64 5.88 -7.86 -10.04
C ARG A 64 6.16 -7.67 -8.56
N LEU A 65 6.19 -8.77 -7.79
CA LEU A 65 6.57 -8.71 -6.37
C LEU A 65 8.03 -8.33 -6.19
N CYS A 66 8.94 -8.96 -6.93
CA CYS A 66 10.37 -8.65 -6.87
C CYS A 66 10.67 -7.23 -7.38
N GLU A 67 10.02 -6.81 -8.47
CA GLU A 67 10.07 -5.44 -8.98
C GLU A 67 9.60 -4.43 -7.92
N HIS A 68 8.53 -4.76 -7.19
CA HIS A 68 8.02 -3.93 -6.13
C HIS A 68 9.00 -3.78 -4.97
N ALA A 69 9.57 -4.89 -4.47
CA ALA A 69 10.62 -4.85 -3.44
C ALA A 69 11.81 -3.97 -3.86
N ASN A 70 12.27 -4.10 -5.11
CA ASN A 70 13.36 -3.27 -5.63
C ASN A 70 12.97 -1.79 -5.76
N LYS A 71 11.72 -1.48 -6.09
CA LYS A 71 11.22 -0.10 -6.10
C LYS A 71 11.20 0.50 -4.69
N VAL A 72 10.69 -0.23 -3.69
CA VAL A 72 10.70 0.18 -2.28
C VAL A 72 12.13 0.45 -1.80
N ARG A 73 13.06 -0.47 -2.11
CA ARG A 73 14.49 -0.30 -1.83
C ARG A 73 15.05 0.99 -2.43
N ASN A 74 14.72 1.31 -3.68
CA ASN A 74 15.23 2.51 -4.35
C ASN A 74 14.75 3.80 -3.67
N PHE A 75 13.48 3.86 -3.27
CA PHE A 75 12.95 4.99 -2.47
C PHE A 75 13.66 5.10 -1.12
N ALA A 76 13.90 3.99 -0.43
CA ALA A 76 14.67 3.98 0.82
C ALA A 76 16.10 4.48 0.63
N GLN A 77 16.77 4.06 -0.45
CA GLN A 77 18.11 4.53 -0.77
C GLN A 77 18.16 6.03 -1.04
N GLU A 78 17.18 6.56 -1.76
CA GLU A 78 17.12 7.99 -2.06
C GLU A 78 16.93 8.82 -0.79
N ARG A 79 15.99 8.41 0.08
CA ARG A 79 15.81 9.05 1.38
C ARG A 79 17.05 8.99 2.26
N ARG A 80 17.77 7.86 2.25
CA ARG A 80 19.03 7.72 2.99
C ARG A 80 20.10 8.68 2.47
N LYS A 81 20.25 8.82 1.15
CA LYS A 81 21.20 9.78 0.54
C LYS A 81 20.88 11.22 0.93
N LEU A 82 19.59 11.55 1.03
CA LEU A 82 19.13 12.87 1.47
C LEU A 82 19.23 13.08 2.99
N GLY A 83 19.60 12.06 3.77
CA GLY A 83 19.63 12.13 5.23
C GLY A 83 18.25 12.21 5.88
N LEU A 84 17.19 11.83 5.15
CA LEU A 84 15.78 11.93 5.56
C LEU A 84 15.22 10.59 6.07
N LEU A 85 16.07 9.56 6.17
CA LEU A 85 15.64 8.23 6.62
C LEU A 85 15.72 8.16 8.14
N GLU A 86 14.61 8.48 8.79
CA GLU A 86 14.42 8.28 10.23
C GLU A 86 14.06 6.82 10.54
N GLU A 87 14.02 6.48 11.83
CA GLU A 87 13.61 5.16 12.29
C GLU A 87 12.14 4.92 11.89
N MET A 88 11.93 4.03 10.91
CA MET A 88 10.61 3.77 10.37
C MET A 88 9.84 2.77 11.25
N GLN A 89 8.58 3.11 11.48
CA GLN A 89 7.62 2.26 12.16
C GLN A 89 6.32 2.22 11.37
N SER A 90 5.65 1.08 11.41
CA SER A 90 4.27 0.94 10.96
C SER A 90 3.36 0.65 12.17
N ASN A 91 2.07 0.54 11.91
CA ASN A 91 1.08 0.19 12.93
C ASN A 91 1.32 -1.21 13.53
N PHE A 92 2.04 -2.07 12.82
CA PHE A 92 2.27 -3.47 13.21
C PHE A 92 3.74 -3.81 13.47
N VAL A 93 4.69 -2.99 12.99
CA VAL A 93 6.12 -3.32 13.00
C VAL A 93 6.94 -2.15 13.52
N ARG A 94 7.82 -2.44 14.50
CA ARG A 94 8.83 -1.51 15.00
C ARG A 94 10.20 -1.87 14.40
N GLY A 95 11.00 -0.86 14.04
CA GLY A 95 12.37 -1.06 13.58
C GLY A 95 12.48 -1.63 12.17
N ILE A 96 11.68 -1.11 11.23
CA ILE A 96 11.74 -1.51 9.81
C ILE A 96 13.10 -1.13 9.23
N GLN A 97 13.79 -2.10 8.63
CA GLN A 97 15.12 -1.90 8.02
C GLN A 97 15.13 -2.40 6.58
N ILE A 98 15.03 -1.50 5.62
CA ILE A 98 14.98 -1.88 4.21
C ILE A 98 16.33 -2.46 3.75
N PRO A 99 16.37 -3.72 3.25
CA PRO A 99 17.61 -4.32 2.82
C PRO A 99 18.24 -3.58 1.63
N GLU A 100 19.55 -3.42 1.66
CA GLU A 100 20.29 -2.70 0.61
C GLU A 100 20.58 -3.52 -0.63
N TYR A 101 20.38 -4.83 -0.58
CA TYR A 101 20.60 -5.70 -1.74
C TYR A 101 19.39 -5.70 -2.66
N GLU A 102 19.63 -5.86 -3.96
CA GLU A 102 18.58 -6.00 -4.96
C GLU A 102 18.04 -7.43 -4.97
N VAL A 103 16.72 -7.57 -4.97
CA VAL A 103 16.02 -8.85 -5.13
C VAL A 103 16.21 -9.33 -6.56
N GLN A 104 16.91 -10.46 -6.71
CA GLN A 104 17.14 -11.08 -8.02
C GLN A 104 15.92 -11.91 -8.44
N TYR A 105 15.50 -11.79 -9.69
CA TYR A 105 14.36 -12.52 -10.24
C TYR A 105 14.51 -12.79 -11.74
N ARG A 106 13.74 -13.74 -12.26
CA ARG A 106 13.64 -14.05 -13.70
C ARG A 106 12.39 -13.39 -14.27
N SER A 107 12.52 -12.65 -15.37
CA SER A 107 11.41 -11.93 -16.01
C SER A 107 10.50 -12.83 -16.86
N GLU A 108 11.07 -13.74 -17.66
CA GLU A 108 10.32 -14.62 -18.56
C GLU A 108 9.90 -15.93 -17.87
N VAL A 109 9.00 -15.82 -16.90
CA VAL A 109 8.55 -16.94 -16.08
C VAL A 109 7.09 -17.27 -16.35
N ARG A 110 6.79 -18.57 -16.53
CA ARG A 110 5.41 -19.05 -16.60
C ARG A 110 4.82 -19.23 -15.20
N PRO A 111 3.51 -18.96 -15.03
CA PRO A 111 2.82 -19.16 -13.76
C PRO A 111 2.90 -20.63 -13.32
N GLN A 112 2.76 -20.86 -12.02
CA GLN A 112 2.73 -22.20 -11.41
C GLN A 112 3.99 -23.08 -11.58
N THR A 113 5.09 -22.52 -12.09
CA THR A 113 6.36 -23.22 -12.25
C THR A 113 7.25 -23.18 -11.01
N PHE A 114 8.32 -23.97 -10.99
CA PHE A 114 9.37 -23.86 -9.97
C PHE A 114 10.06 -22.48 -10.01
N HIS A 115 10.28 -21.92 -11.20
CA HIS A 115 10.85 -20.58 -11.35
C HIS A 115 9.95 -19.48 -10.79
N ALA A 116 8.62 -19.62 -10.91
CA ALA A 116 7.68 -18.70 -10.27
C ALA A 116 7.80 -18.75 -8.74
N ARG A 117 7.83 -19.96 -8.17
CA ARG A 117 8.04 -20.15 -6.72
C ARG A 117 9.39 -19.60 -6.24
N ASP A 118 10.44 -19.70 -7.05
CA ASP A 118 11.77 -19.15 -6.74
C ASP A 118 11.75 -17.61 -6.67
N ASN A 119 11.14 -16.95 -7.66
CA ASN A 119 10.93 -15.49 -7.62
C ASN A 119 10.13 -15.08 -6.36
N ILE A 120 9.01 -15.76 -6.07
CA ILE A 120 8.18 -15.46 -4.90
C ILE A 120 8.96 -15.69 -3.60
N SER A 121 9.79 -16.74 -3.53
CA SER A 121 10.63 -17.03 -2.37
C SER A 121 11.66 -15.91 -2.12
N ASN A 122 12.26 -15.37 -3.19
CA ASN A 122 13.19 -14.24 -3.07
C ASN A 122 12.49 -12.99 -2.54
N PHE A 123 11.27 -12.71 -2.99
CA PHE A 123 10.45 -11.64 -2.43
C PHE A 123 10.14 -11.87 -0.95
N ILE A 124 9.62 -13.04 -0.57
CA ILE A 124 9.28 -13.37 0.83
C ILE A 124 10.51 -13.26 1.73
N LYS A 125 11.68 -13.71 1.26
CA LYS A 125 12.92 -13.56 2.00
C LYS A 125 13.23 -12.08 2.24
N TRP A 126 13.14 -11.25 1.20
CA TRP A 126 13.39 -9.82 1.32
C TRP A 126 12.41 -9.12 2.26
N THR A 127 11.13 -9.50 2.26
CA THR A 127 10.15 -8.91 3.20
C THR A 127 10.49 -9.24 4.66
N LYS A 128 10.94 -10.47 4.93
CA LYS A 128 11.43 -10.87 6.27
C LYS A 128 12.67 -10.09 6.67
N ASP A 129 13.64 -9.96 5.76
CA ASP A 129 14.86 -9.17 6.00
C ASP A 129 14.54 -7.67 6.18
N ALA A 130 13.42 -7.20 5.63
CA ALA A 130 12.89 -5.85 5.85
C ALA A 130 12.22 -5.64 7.22
N GLY A 131 12.08 -6.70 8.01
CA GLY A 131 11.46 -6.68 9.33
C GLY A 131 9.97 -7.05 9.35
N ILE A 132 9.39 -7.50 8.23
CA ILE A 132 7.99 -7.95 8.23
C ILE A 132 7.87 -9.25 9.04
N PRO A 133 7.01 -9.28 10.07
CA PRO A 133 6.88 -10.43 10.95
C PRO A 133 6.25 -11.60 10.21
N GLU A 134 6.57 -12.82 10.65
CA GLU A 134 6.08 -14.07 10.04
C GLU A 134 4.54 -14.13 9.95
N VAL A 135 3.84 -13.55 10.93
CA VAL A 135 2.37 -13.48 10.95
C VAL A 135 1.77 -12.64 9.82
N LEU A 136 2.54 -11.72 9.23
CA LEU A 136 2.16 -10.93 8.06
C LEU A 136 2.83 -11.45 6.79
N SER A 137 3.61 -12.53 6.87
CA SER A 137 4.24 -13.17 5.71
C SER A 137 3.30 -14.21 5.08
N PHE A 138 3.70 -14.77 3.95
CA PHE A 138 2.97 -15.82 3.24
C PHE A 138 3.93 -16.86 2.66
N GLU A 139 3.40 -18.00 2.23
CA GLU A 139 4.15 -19.06 1.56
C GLU A 139 3.98 -19.02 0.05
N THR A 140 4.93 -19.59 -0.71
CA THR A 140 4.83 -19.57 -2.19
C THR A 140 3.53 -20.20 -2.72
N ASP A 141 3.04 -21.26 -2.07
CA ASP A 141 1.79 -21.92 -2.46
C ASP A 141 0.53 -21.10 -2.10
N ASP A 142 0.61 -20.18 -1.13
CA ASP A 142 -0.50 -19.27 -0.81
C ASP A 142 -0.87 -18.43 -2.02
N LEU A 143 0.14 -18.01 -2.78
CA LEU A 143 -0.03 -17.33 -4.05
C LEU A 143 -0.23 -18.35 -5.18
N VAL A 144 0.76 -19.20 -5.46
CA VAL A 144 0.78 -20.03 -6.69
C VAL A 144 -0.40 -20.99 -6.80
N LEU A 145 -0.85 -21.56 -5.69
CA LEU A 145 -1.95 -22.52 -5.64
C LEU A 145 -3.21 -21.93 -5.00
N ARG A 146 -3.22 -20.61 -4.75
CA ARG A 146 -4.31 -19.90 -4.06
C ARG A 146 -4.70 -20.52 -2.71
N LYS A 147 -3.72 -21.08 -1.98
CA LYS A 147 -4.02 -21.73 -0.69
C LYS A 147 -4.46 -20.73 0.38
N ASN A 148 -3.96 -19.50 0.34
CA ASN A 148 -4.30 -18.47 1.32
C ASN A 148 -4.08 -17.05 0.78
N GLU A 149 -5.03 -16.57 0.00
CA GLU A 149 -5.04 -15.24 -0.61
C GLU A 149 -4.93 -14.09 0.41
N LYS A 150 -5.53 -14.28 1.60
CA LYS A 150 -5.52 -13.28 2.67
C LYS A 150 -4.09 -12.98 3.14
N ASN A 151 -3.26 -14.01 3.33
CA ASN A 151 -1.87 -13.79 3.77
C ASN A 151 -1.09 -12.96 2.75
N VAL A 152 -1.29 -13.20 1.45
CA VAL A 152 -0.64 -12.43 0.38
C VAL A 152 -1.08 -10.96 0.43
N VAL A 153 -2.38 -10.70 0.55
CA VAL A 153 -2.94 -9.34 0.63
C VAL A 153 -2.42 -8.59 1.86
N LEU A 154 -2.40 -9.24 3.02
CA LEU A 154 -1.89 -8.63 4.26
C LEU A 154 -0.39 -8.29 4.15
N CYS A 155 0.41 -9.17 3.57
CA CYS A 155 1.83 -8.90 3.34
C CYS A 155 2.03 -7.68 2.43
N LEU A 156 1.23 -7.56 1.36
CA LEU A 156 1.32 -6.44 0.43
C LEU A 156 0.88 -5.11 1.05
N LEU A 157 -0.17 -5.12 1.88
CA LEU A 157 -0.58 -3.92 2.63
C LEU A 157 0.52 -3.47 3.59
N GLU A 158 1.22 -4.40 4.24
CA GLU A 158 2.33 -4.02 5.14
C GLU A 158 3.48 -3.36 4.37
N ILE A 159 3.82 -3.90 3.21
CA ILE A 159 4.79 -3.28 2.30
C ILE A 159 4.31 -1.90 1.83
N ALA A 160 3.03 -1.74 1.56
CA ALA A 160 2.46 -0.46 1.16
C ALA A 160 2.58 0.61 2.25
N ARG A 161 2.35 0.26 3.53
CA ARG A 161 2.60 1.15 4.68
C ARG A 161 4.06 1.60 4.73
N ILE A 162 4.98 0.67 4.56
CA ILE A 162 6.42 0.96 4.51
C ILE A 162 6.72 1.91 3.34
N GLY A 163 6.18 1.63 2.15
CA GLY A 163 6.35 2.46 0.96
C GLY A 163 5.82 3.88 1.15
N ALA A 164 4.66 4.05 1.79
CA ALA A 164 4.07 5.34 2.10
C ALA A 164 5.01 6.20 2.96
N LYS A 165 5.58 5.63 4.02
CA LYS A 165 6.61 6.30 4.85
C LYS A 165 7.84 6.70 4.05
N LEU A 166 8.14 6.02 2.95
CA LEU A 166 9.25 6.34 2.06
C LEU A 166 8.90 7.38 0.98
N GLY A 167 7.64 7.82 0.91
CA GLY A 167 7.14 8.77 -0.09
C GLY A 167 6.68 8.11 -1.39
N MET A 168 6.44 6.79 -1.39
CA MET A 168 5.76 6.13 -2.52
C MET A 168 4.27 6.44 -2.48
N LEU A 169 3.61 6.31 -3.65
CA LEU A 169 2.16 6.27 -3.69
C LEU A 169 1.65 5.18 -2.75
N ALA A 170 0.55 5.44 -2.04
CA ALA A 170 -0.08 4.49 -1.13
C ALA A 170 -1.47 4.08 -1.64
N PRO A 171 -1.92 2.85 -1.34
CA PRO A 171 -3.29 2.42 -1.55
C PRO A 171 -4.23 3.19 -0.60
N THR A 172 -5.52 3.31 -0.94
CA THR A 172 -6.49 4.16 -0.21
C THR A 172 -6.63 3.73 1.24
N ILE A 173 -6.61 2.42 1.52
CA ILE A 173 -6.70 1.88 2.87
C ILE A 173 -5.57 2.40 3.75
N VAL A 174 -4.33 2.40 3.26
CA VAL A 174 -3.18 2.90 4.02
C VAL A 174 -3.26 4.41 4.23
N GLN A 175 -3.79 5.15 3.25
CA GLN A 175 -4.02 6.60 3.42
C GLN A 175 -5.01 6.88 4.54
N MET A 176 -6.15 6.19 4.54
CA MET A 176 -7.17 6.33 5.58
C MET A 176 -6.63 5.93 6.97
N GLU A 177 -5.80 4.89 7.06
CA GLU A 177 -5.12 4.53 8.31
C GLU A 177 -4.26 5.68 8.85
N GLU A 178 -3.43 6.30 8.00
CA GLU A 178 -2.58 7.43 8.43
C GLU A 178 -3.37 8.70 8.76
N GLU A 179 -4.48 8.97 8.06
CA GLU A 179 -5.39 10.07 8.40
C GLU A 179 -6.00 9.88 9.79
N ILE A 180 -6.46 8.67 10.10
CA ILE A 180 -7.00 8.32 11.42
C ILE A 180 -5.91 8.48 12.50
N ASP A 181 -4.70 7.98 12.25
CA ASP A 181 -3.60 8.09 13.21
C ASP A 181 -3.21 9.54 13.48
N ALA A 182 -3.18 10.39 12.44
CA ALA A 182 -2.92 11.83 12.58
C ALA A 182 -4.03 12.55 13.37
N GLU A 183 -5.30 12.24 13.09
CA GLU A 183 -6.44 12.78 13.83
C GLU A 183 -6.37 12.41 15.33
N ILE A 184 -6.01 11.16 15.64
CA ILE A 184 -5.84 10.68 17.02
C ILE A 184 -4.67 11.38 17.73
N ALA A 185 -3.56 11.62 17.01
CA ALA A 185 -2.39 12.32 17.54
C ALA A 185 -2.60 13.84 17.68
N GLY A 186 -3.59 14.41 17.00
CA GLY A 186 -3.80 15.86 16.89
C GLY A 186 -2.83 16.54 15.90
N ASP A 187 -2.24 15.76 15.00
CA ASP A 187 -1.31 16.21 13.97
C ASP A 187 -2.06 16.72 12.72
N PRO A 188 -1.44 17.60 11.89
CA PRO A 188 -2.00 17.95 10.60
C PRO A 188 -2.08 16.73 9.67
N PRO A 189 -3.04 16.68 8.74
CA PRO A 189 -3.22 15.54 7.85
C PRO A 189 -1.95 15.28 7.01
N PRO A 190 -1.56 14.01 6.85
CA PRO A 190 -0.33 13.66 6.15
C PRO A 190 -0.44 14.00 4.66
N GLN A 191 0.65 14.50 4.06
CA GLN A 191 0.73 14.81 2.63
C GLN A 191 1.12 13.56 1.83
N ILE A 192 0.27 12.53 1.83
CA ILE A 192 0.50 11.29 1.07
C ILE A 192 0.17 11.53 -0.40
N ILE A 193 1.05 11.10 -1.31
CA ILE A 193 0.79 11.19 -2.75
C ILE A 193 -0.19 10.07 -3.12
N THR A 194 -1.32 10.45 -3.72
CA THR A 194 -2.47 9.56 -3.89
C THR A 194 -2.48 8.85 -5.25
N CYS A 195 -3.03 7.63 -5.26
CA CYS A 195 -3.42 6.92 -6.49
C CYS A 195 -4.83 7.34 -6.93
N ASP A 196 -5.14 8.63 -7.07
CA ASP A 196 -6.41 8.99 -7.71
C ASP A 196 -6.28 8.75 -9.22
N VAL A 197 -7.04 7.80 -9.75
CA VAL A 197 -7.11 7.45 -11.17
C VAL A 197 -7.42 8.66 -12.07
N LYS A 198 -7.90 9.77 -11.49
CA LYS A 198 -8.12 11.07 -12.17
C LYS A 198 -6.87 11.95 -12.31
N SER A 199 -5.78 11.66 -11.60
CA SER A 199 -4.54 12.45 -11.63
C SER A 199 -3.48 11.89 -12.62
N LEU A 200 -3.88 10.95 -13.51
CA LEU A 200 -3.00 10.46 -14.58
C LEU A 200 -2.50 11.58 -15.53
N ASP A 201 -3.21 12.71 -15.60
CA ASP A 201 -2.77 13.89 -16.37
C ASP A 201 -1.70 14.74 -15.66
N GLU A 202 -1.53 14.62 -14.34
CA GLU A 202 -0.54 15.41 -13.58
C GLU A 202 0.82 14.71 -13.46
N MET A 203 0.89 13.40 -13.74
CA MET A 203 2.13 12.61 -13.71
C MET A 203 3.13 12.95 -14.85
N LYS A 204 2.80 13.88 -15.75
CA LYS A 204 3.74 14.37 -16.77
C LYS A 204 4.81 15.34 -16.23
N VAL A 205 4.71 15.76 -14.97
CA VAL A 205 5.62 16.77 -14.39
C VAL A 205 6.83 16.16 -13.67
N PHE A 206 6.76 14.91 -13.20
CA PHE A 206 7.85 14.29 -12.45
C PHE A 206 8.87 13.53 -13.30
N ASP A 207 8.52 13.14 -14.54
CA ASP A 207 9.39 12.37 -15.43
C ASP A 207 10.27 13.27 -16.34
N SER A 208 10.38 14.56 -16.01
CA SER A 208 11.14 15.54 -16.79
C SER A 208 12.15 16.36 -15.96
N ARG A 209 12.64 15.81 -14.85
CA ARG A 209 13.75 16.37 -14.08
C ARG A 209 14.79 15.32 -13.72
#